data_AF-A0A7J8A719-F1
#
_entry.id   AF-A0A7J8A719-F1
#
_cell.length_a   1.000
_cell.length_b   1.000
_cell.length_c   1.000
_cell.angle_alpha   90.00
_cell.angle_beta   90.00
_cell.angle_gamma   90.00
#
_symmetry.space_group_name_H-M   'P 1'
#
loop_
_entity.id
_entity.type
_entity.pdbx_description
1 polymer ?
#
loop_
_entity_poly.entity_id
_entity_poly.type
_entity_poly.pdbx_seq_one_letter_code
_entity_poly.pdbx_strand_id
1 'polypeptide(L)'
;MSEAEVGVFVQRLRGLMNEIAAFPAPTIAAMDGYALGGGLELALACDLRVAASSAVMGLIETTRGLLPGAGGTQRLPRCLGVALAKELIFTGRRLSGTQAQALGLVNHAVAQNEEGSAAYLRARELAQEILPQAPIAVRLGKVAIDRGMEVDIASGMAIEGMCYAQNIPTRDRREGMAAFREKRPPRFVGE
;
A
#
# COMPACT_ATOMS: atom_id res chain seq x y z
N MET A 1 -14.51 22.50 16.44
CA MET A 1 -15.43 21.55 15.81
C MET A 1 -16.37 21.02 16.89
N SER A 2 -17.66 20.98 16.63
CA SER A 2 -18.63 20.27 17.46
C SER A 2 -18.38 18.75 17.40
N GLU A 3 -18.92 17.99 18.36
CA GLU A 3 -18.81 16.53 18.38
C GLU A 3 -19.34 15.89 17.08
N ALA A 4 -20.45 16.42 16.54
CA ALA A 4 -21.01 15.97 15.26
C ALA A 4 -20.07 16.24 14.08
N GLU A 5 -19.42 17.42 14.06
CA GLU A 5 -18.44 17.76 13.04
C GLU A 5 -17.20 16.85 13.10
N VAL A 6 -16.76 16.45 14.30
CA VAL A 6 -15.67 15.49 14.49
C VAL A 6 -16.00 14.14 13.85
N GLY A 7 -17.21 13.62 14.11
CA GLY A 7 -17.66 12.35 13.53
C GLY A 7 -17.64 12.37 12.00
N VAL A 8 -18.21 13.43 11.40
CA VAL A 8 -18.24 13.61 9.93
C VAL A 8 -16.84 13.77 9.36
N PHE A 9 -15.96 14.52 10.02
CA PHE A 9 -14.59 14.71 9.57
C PHE A 9 -13.79 13.40 9.54
N VAL A 10 -13.85 12.61 10.62
CA VAL A 10 -13.16 11.31 10.69
C VAL A 10 -13.73 10.32 9.68
N GLN A 11 -15.04 10.34 9.44
CA GLN A 11 -15.67 9.52 8.40
C GLN A 11 -15.14 9.89 7.01
N ARG A 12 -15.02 11.18 6.69
CA ARG A 12 -14.48 11.66 5.41
C ARG A 12 -13.01 11.26 5.24
N LEU A 13 -12.19 11.39 6.28
CA LEU A 13 -10.80 10.92 6.25
C LEU A 13 -10.73 9.42 5.95
N ARG A 14 -11.52 8.60 6.64
CA ARG A 14 -11.59 7.16 6.39
C ARG A 14 -12.05 6.85 4.97
N GLY A 15 -13.02 7.60 4.45
CA GLY A 15 -13.49 7.51 3.06
C GLY A 15 -12.35 7.73 2.07
N LEU A 16 -11.58 8.81 2.23
CA LEU A 16 -10.41 9.11 1.40
C LEU A 16 -9.39 7.95 1.43
N MET A 17 -9.05 7.41 2.61
CA MET A 17 -8.11 6.29 2.69
C MET A 17 -8.65 5.03 1.98
N ASN A 18 -9.96 4.82 1.99
CA ASN A 18 -10.57 3.70 1.28
C ASN A 18 -10.53 3.92 -0.25
N GLU A 19 -10.74 5.14 -0.72
CA GLU A 19 -10.61 5.48 -2.15
C GLU A 19 -9.18 5.28 -2.66
N ILE A 20 -8.18 5.67 -1.86
CA ILE A 20 -6.76 5.47 -2.18
C ILE A 20 -6.43 3.97 -2.24
N ALA A 21 -6.85 3.19 -1.24
CA ALA A 21 -6.65 1.74 -1.24
C ALA A 21 -7.32 1.07 -2.45
N ALA A 22 -8.51 1.55 -2.83
CA ALA A 22 -9.26 1.04 -3.99
C ALA A 22 -8.76 1.56 -5.34
N PHE A 23 -7.70 2.39 -5.38
CA PHE A 23 -7.20 2.95 -6.63
C PHE A 23 -6.78 1.83 -7.60
N PRO A 24 -7.22 1.84 -8.88
CA PRO A 24 -7.05 0.70 -9.79
C PRO A 24 -5.61 0.37 -10.21
N ALA A 25 -4.65 1.28 -9.99
CA ALA A 25 -3.25 1.04 -10.29
C ALA A 25 -2.44 0.87 -8.99
N PRO A 26 -1.23 0.30 -9.05
CA PRO A 26 -0.34 0.23 -7.90
C PRO A 26 -0.06 1.61 -7.31
N THR A 27 -0.11 1.70 -5.99
CA THR A 27 0.12 2.90 -5.20
C THR A 27 1.35 2.72 -4.32
N ILE A 28 2.22 3.72 -4.29
CA ILE A 28 3.45 3.69 -3.50
C ILE A 28 3.49 4.94 -2.61
N ALA A 29 3.51 4.75 -1.29
CA ALA A 29 3.76 5.83 -0.35
C ALA A 29 5.26 6.03 -0.16
N ALA A 30 5.75 7.24 -0.42
CA ALA A 30 7.13 7.66 -0.14
C ALA A 30 7.14 8.56 1.10
N MET A 31 7.88 8.16 2.15
CA MET A 31 7.94 8.86 3.42
C MET A 31 9.35 9.35 3.70
N ASP A 32 9.63 10.59 3.30
CA ASP A 32 10.93 11.24 3.52
C ASP A 32 11.06 11.92 4.90
N GLY A 33 9.97 11.99 5.67
CA GLY A 33 9.93 12.68 6.95
C GLY A 33 8.92 12.07 7.92
N TYR A 34 8.07 12.91 8.52
CA TYR A 34 7.09 12.47 9.50
C TYR A 34 5.84 11.89 8.84
N ALA A 35 5.44 10.68 9.24
CA ALA A 35 4.16 10.06 8.91
C ALA A 35 3.46 9.64 10.21
N LEU A 36 2.75 10.58 10.84
CA LEU A 36 2.09 10.36 12.13
C LEU A 36 0.56 10.39 11.99
N GLY A 37 -0.12 9.51 12.72
CA GLY A 37 -1.58 9.37 12.70
C GLY A 37 -2.11 9.23 11.28
N GLY A 38 -2.97 10.17 10.85
CA GLY A 38 -3.52 10.19 9.48
C GLY A 38 -2.48 10.09 8.36
N GLY A 39 -1.25 10.59 8.56
CA GLY A 39 -0.16 10.43 7.59
C GLY A 39 0.33 8.98 7.44
N LEU A 40 0.40 8.22 8.53
CA LEU A 40 0.67 6.78 8.47
C LEU A 40 -0.55 5.99 7.99
N GLU A 41 -1.77 6.41 8.35
CA GLU A 41 -2.99 5.78 7.86
C GLU A 41 -3.12 5.92 6.32
N LEU A 42 -2.68 7.06 5.78
CA LEU A 42 -2.53 7.26 4.34
C LEU A 42 -1.49 6.31 3.73
N ALA A 43 -0.31 6.23 4.32
CA ALA A 43 0.73 5.32 3.82
C ALA A 43 0.29 3.85 3.87
N LEU A 44 -0.45 3.45 4.91
CA LEU A 44 -1.04 2.12 5.05
C LEU A 44 -2.14 1.83 4.03
N ALA A 45 -2.79 2.87 3.49
CA ALA A 45 -3.76 2.72 2.41
C ALA A 45 -3.09 2.48 1.05
N CYS A 46 -1.82 2.82 0.87
CA CYS A 46 -1.06 2.47 -0.33
C CYS A 46 -0.63 1.00 -0.31
N ASP A 47 -0.49 0.41 -1.50
CA ASP A 47 -0.08 -0.99 -1.69
C ASP A 47 1.35 -1.22 -1.19
N LEU A 48 2.26 -0.30 -1.55
CA LEU A 48 3.67 -0.34 -1.21
C LEU A 48 4.08 0.89 -0.41
N ARG A 49 5.10 0.72 0.44
CA ARG A 49 5.63 1.79 1.30
C ARG A 49 7.15 1.82 1.24
N VAL A 50 7.70 3.01 1.03
CA VAL A 50 9.13 3.30 1.08
C VAL A 50 9.36 4.45 2.04
N ALA A 51 10.40 4.37 2.85
CA ALA A 51 10.75 5.40 3.82
C ALA A 51 12.22 5.79 3.73
N ALA A 52 12.54 7.02 4.13
CA ALA A 52 13.90 7.35 4.50
C ALA A 52 14.23 6.64 5.83
N SER A 53 15.47 6.19 6.03
CA SER A 53 15.91 5.48 7.23
C SER A 53 15.72 6.31 8.50
N SER A 54 15.79 7.65 8.35
CA SER A 54 15.56 8.68 9.37
C SER A 54 14.10 9.15 9.48
N ALA A 55 13.21 8.73 8.58
CA ALA A 55 11.78 9.06 8.65
C ALA A 55 11.18 8.57 9.96
N VAL A 56 10.16 9.26 10.48
CA VAL A 56 9.54 8.93 11.76
C VAL A 56 8.05 8.67 11.56
N MET A 57 7.60 7.48 11.94
CA MET A 57 6.23 7.05 11.72
C MET A 57 5.58 6.39 12.93
N GLY A 58 4.27 6.53 13.06
CA GLY A 58 3.52 5.91 14.15
C GLY A 58 2.08 6.39 14.29
N LEU A 59 1.24 5.54 14.88
CA LEU A 59 -0.12 5.89 15.32
C LEU A 59 -0.04 6.30 16.79
N ILE A 60 -0.12 7.60 17.04
CA ILE A 60 0.15 8.23 18.34
C ILE A 60 -1.10 8.86 18.97
N GLU A 61 -2.28 8.49 18.46
CA GLU A 61 -3.57 9.04 18.85
C GLU A 61 -3.89 8.80 20.33
N THR A 62 -3.53 7.62 20.85
CA THR A 62 -3.79 7.22 22.25
C THR A 62 -3.07 8.12 23.26
N THR A 63 -1.92 8.69 22.90
CA THR A 63 -1.19 9.66 23.75
C THR A 63 -1.92 11.01 23.89
N ARG A 64 -3.03 11.19 23.16
CA ARG A 64 -3.88 12.38 23.17
C ARG A 64 -5.35 12.07 23.47
N GLY A 65 -5.65 10.86 23.97
CA GLY A 65 -7.03 10.42 24.22
C GLY A 65 -7.84 10.19 22.94
N LEU A 66 -7.18 10.00 21.80
CA LEU A 66 -7.81 9.71 20.51
C LEU A 66 -7.59 8.24 20.12
N LEU A 67 -8.27 7.82 19.06
CA LEU A 67 -8.09 6.52 18.40
C LEU A 67 -7.73 6.74 16.93
N PRO A 68 -6.85 5.92 16.31
CA PRO A 68 -6.63 5.98 14.86
C PRO A 68 -7.94 5.79 14.10
N GLY A 69 -8.35 6.83 13.37
CA GLY A 69 -9.73 6.99 12.90
C GLY A 69 -9.91 6.76 11.41
N ALA A 70 -8.85 6.81 10.60
CA ALA A 70 -8.88 6.68 9.15
C ALA A 70 -8.49 5.27 8.64
N GLY A 71 -8.53 4.28 9.53
CA GLY A 71 -8.39 2.85 9.21
C GLY A 71 -7.11 2.19 9.75
N GLY A 72 -6.30 2.91 10.52
CA GLY A 72 -5.07 2.41 11.14
C GLY A 72 -5.30 1.20 12.04
N THR A 73 -6.40 1.17 12.79
CA THR A 73 -6.78 0.00 13.61
C THR A 73 -7.11 -1.25 12.81
N GLN A 74 -7.31 -1.13 11.50
CA GLN A 74 -7.61 -2.26 10.59
C GLN A 74 -6.41 -2.63 9.73
N ARG A 75 -5.73 -1.64 9.15
CA ARG A 75 -4.61 -1.86 8.22
C ARG A 75 -3.30 -2.18 8.92
N LEU A 76 -3.00 -1.56 10.06
CA LEU A 76 -1.77 -1.84 10.81
C LEU A 76 -1.69 -3.31 11.28
N PRO A 77 -2.72 -3.92 11.90
CA PRO A 77 -2.66 -5.33 12.29
C PRO A 77 -2.63 -6.30 11.09
N ARG A 78 -3.20 -5.92 9.93
CA ARG A 78 -3.05 -6.71 8.69
C ARG A 78 -1.63 -6.64 8.14
N CYS A 79 -0.94 -5.52 8.34
CA CYS A 79 0.45 -5.32 7.91
C CYS A 79 1.46 -6.00 8.84
N LEU A 80 1.27 -5.92 10.16
CA LEU A 80 2.29 -6.28 11.17
C LEU A 80 1.90 -7.45 12.08
N GLY A 81 0.69 -7.97 11.93
CA GLY A 81 0.10 -8.87 12.90
C GLY A 81 -0.49 -8.13 14.11
N VAL A 82 -1.41 -8.82 14.80
CA VAL A 82 -2.24 -8.23 15.85
C VAL A 82 -1.44 -7.76 17.07
N ALA A 83 -0.46 -8.56 17.53
CA ALA A 83 0.28 -8.29 18.76
C ALA A 83 1.12 -7.01 18.63
N LEU A 84 1.91 -6.91 17.57
CA LEU A 84 2.77 -5.74 17.33
C LEU A 84 1.95 -4.49 17.04
N ALA A 85 0.87 -4.58 16.26
CA ALA A 85 -0.01 -3.43 16.02
C ALA A 85 -0.64 -2.90 17.32
N LYS A 86 -1.06 -3.78 18.23
CA LYS A 86 -1.55 -3.40 19.56
C LYS A 86 -0.45 -2.71 20.37
N GLU A 87 0.75 -3.27 20.42
CA GLU A 87 1.88 -2.65 21.12
C GLU A 87 2.13 -1.22 20.63
N LEU A 88 2.20 -1.01 19.32
CA LEU A 88 2.44 0.32 18.74
C LEU A 88 1.30 1.30 19.04
N ILE A 89 0.04 0.88 18.91
CA ILE A 89 -1.13 1.74 19.18
C ILE A 89 -1.26 2.04 20.69
N PHE A 90 -1.08 1.03 21.55
CA PHE A 90 -1.24 1.21 23.00
C PHE A 90 -0.16 2.10 23.59
N THR A 91 1.08 1.99 23.11
CA THR A 91 2.20 2.80 23.58
C THR A 91 2.32 4.14 22.86
N GLY A 92 1.70 4.31 21.69
CA GLY A 92 1.93 5.45 20.81
C GLY A 92 3.39 5.53 20.34
N ARG A 93 4.10 4.39 20.26
CA ARG A 93 5.51 4.36 19.90
C ARG A 93 5.72 4.82 18.47
N ARG A 94 6.75 5.66 18.28
CA ARG A 94 7.24 6.07 16.96
C ARG A 94 8.39 5.17 16.54
N LEU A 95 8.44 4.86 15.25
CA LEU A 95 9.47 4.05 14.62
C LEU A 95 10.28 4.93 13.65
N SER A 96 11.60 4.70 13.59
CA SER A 96 12.39 5.17 12.46
C SER A 96 12.07 4.36 11.20
N GLY A 97 12.40 4.86 10.01
CA GLY A 97 12.26 4.09 8.77
C GLY A 97 13.02 2.77 8.80
N THR A 98 14.21 2.76 9.43
CA THR A 98 15.00 1.53 9.63
C THR A 98 14.25 0.50 10.46
N GLN A 99 13.69 0.91 11.61
CA GLN A 99 12.88 0.02 12.46
C GLN A 99 11.61 -0.44 11.74
N ALA A 100 10.98 0.47 10.99
CA ALA A 100 9.79 0.16 10.21
C ALA A 100 10.05 -0.91 9.15
N GLN A 101 11.20 -0.88 8.45
CA GLN A 101 11.56 -1.93 7.50
C GLN A 101 11.81 -3.26 8.22
N ALA A 102 12.56 -3.24 9.33
CA ALA A 102 12.86 -4.45 10.10
C ALA A 102 11.61 -5.16 10.63
N LEU A 103 10.55 -4.40 10.93
CA LEU A 103 9.26 -4.93 11.39
C LEU A 103 8.30 -5.28 10.23
N GLY A 104 8.63 -4.94 8.98
CA GLY A 104 7.75 -5.17 7.82
C GLY A 104 6.67 -4.10 7.62
N LEU A 105 6.76 -2.94 8.28
CA LEU A 105 5.83 -1.83 8.08
C LEU A 105 6.05 -1.15 6.73
N VAL A 106 7.29 -1.11 6.25
CA VAL A 106 7.65 -0.58 4.92
C VAL A 106 8.42 -1.64 4.14
N ASN A 107 8.28 -1.63 2.81
CA ASN A 107 8.99 -2.54 1.92
C ASN A 107 10.49 -2.19 1.84
N HIS A 108 10.82 -0.89 1.86
CA HIS A 108 12.19 -0.39 1.79
C HIS A 108 12.40 0.80 2.73
N ALA A 109 13.56 0.85 3.38
CA ALA A 109 14.13 2.03 3.98
C ALA A 109 15.46 2.37 3.29
N VAL A 110 15.63 3.64 2.93
CA VAL A 110 16.81 4.14 2.21
C VAL A 110 17.48 5.27 2.98
N ALA A 111 18.80 5.41 2.91
CA ALA A 111 19.48 6.54 3.53
C ALA A 111 18.96 7.86 2.96
N GLN A 112 18.68 8.84 3.82
CA GLN A 112 18.17 10.13 3.37
C GLN A 112 19.26 10.92 2.63
N ASN A 113 18.88 11.58 1.54
CA ASN A 113 19.77 12.48 0.79
C ASN A 113 19.65 13.93 1.32
N GLU A 114 20.54 14.80 0.88
CA GLU A 114 20.56 16.21 1.30
C GLU A 114 19.29 16.95 0.87
N GLU A 115 18.68 16.54 -0.23
CA GLU A 115 17.45 17.11 -0.78
C GLU A 115 16.16 16.63 -0.08
N GLY A 116 16.25 15.67 0.86
CA GLY A 116 15.09 15.15 1.60
C GLY A 116 14.06 14.42 0.72
N SER A 117 14.51 13.69 -0.29
CA SER A 117 13.68 13.04 -1.32
C SER A 117 14.08 11.60 -1.63
N ALA A 118 14.94 10.98 -0.82
CA ALA A 118 15.46 9.63 -1.10
C ALA A 118 14.36 8.57 -1.17
N ALA A 119 13.35 8.64 -0.30
CA ALA A 119 12.23 7.70 -0.32
C ALA A 119 11.39 7.88 -1.59
N TYR A 120 11.17 9.12 -2.02
CA TYR A 120 10.52 9.42 -3.29
C TYR A 120 11.29 8.86 -4.50
N LEU A 121 12.61 9.06 -4.54
CA LEU A 121 13.44 8.51 -5.63
C LEU A 121 13.36 6.98 -5.68
N ARG A 122 13.46 6.31 -4.52
CA ARG A 122 13.31 4.85 -4.48
C ARG A 122 11.89 4.38 -4.85
N ALA A 123 10.86 5.12 -4.47
CA ALA A 123 9.49 4.84 -4.90
C ALA A 123 9.32 4.98 -6.42
N ARG A 124 9.99 5.95 -7.05
CA ARG A 124 10.01 6.08 -8.51
C ARG A 124 10.72 4.92 -9.20
N GLU A 125 11.82 4.44 -8.63
CA GLU A 125 12.51 3.25 -9.15
C GLU A 125 11.58 2.03 -9.12
N LEU A 126 10.87 1.80 -8.00
CA LEU A 126 9.86 0.73 -7.93
C LEU A 126 8.74 0.91 -8.96
N ALA A 127 8.28 2.15 -9.17
CA ALA A 127 7.30 2.42 -10.21
C ALA A 127 7.86 2.08 -11.61
N GLN A 128 9.13 2.43 -11.89
CA GLN A 128 9.82 2.08 -13.13
C GLN A 128 10.01 0.56 -13.29
N GLU A 129 10.19 -0.17 -12.20
CA GLU A 129 10.21 -1.63 -12.20
C GLU A 129 8.84 -2.19 -12.61
N ILE A 130 7.72 -1.54 -12.25
CA ILE A 130 6.35 -1.97 -12.56
C ILE A 130 5.93 -1.62 -14.01
N LEU A 131 6.38 -0.48 -14.55
CA LEU A 131 5.95 0.04 -15.86
C LEU A 131 6.02 -0.96 -17.03
N PRO A 132 7.00 -1.87 -17.15
CA PRO A 132 7.08 -2.81 -18.26
C PRO A 132 6.06 -3.95 -18.19
N GLN A 133 5.24 -4.03 -17.14
CA GLN A 133 4.34 -5.14 -16.91
C GLN A 133 2.98 -4.89 -17.58
N ALA A 134 2.27 -5.96 -17.92
CA ALA A 134 0.98 -5.86 -18.60
C ALA A 134 -0.05 -5.12 -17.71
N PRO A 135 -0.55 -3.92 -18.11
CA PRO A 135 -1.38 -3.08 -17.24
C PRO A 135 -2.64 -3.77 -16.70
N ILE A 136 -3.33 -4.56 -17.55
CA ILE A 136 -4.52 -5.30 -17.14
C ILE A 136 -4.16 -6.38 -16.11
N ALA A 137 -3.08 -7.13 -16.33
CA ALA A 137 -2.64 -8.17 -15.41
C ALA A 137 -2.24 -7.59 -14.04
N VAL A 138 -1.53 -6.45 -14.01
CA VAL A 138 -1.15 -5.76 -12.77
C VAL A 138 -2.39 -5.32 -11.98
N ARG A 139 -3.37 -4.69 -12.66
CA ARG A 139 -4.64 -4.28 -12.02
C ARG A 139 -5.41 -5.48 -11.47
N LEU A 140 -5.54 -6.54 -12.25
CA LEU A 140 -6.27 -7.75 -11.84
C LEU A 140 -5.55 -8.49 -10.72
N GLY A 141 -4.22 -8.49 -10.71
CA GLY A 141 -3.41 -9.01 -9.61
C GLY A 141 -3.68 -8.30 -8.30
N LYS A 142 -3.75 -6.96 -8.32
CA LYS A 142 -4.18 -6.16 -7.16
C LYS A 142 -5.57 -6.56 -6.68
N VAL A 143 -6.56 -6.61 -7.57
CA VAL A 143 -7.94 -7.00 -7.22
C VAL A 143 -7.99 -8.40 -6.59
N ALA A 144 -7.30 -9.36 -7.18
CA ALA A 144 -7.27 -10.73 -6.68
C ALA A 144 -6.69 -10.82 -5.26
N ILE A 145 -5.58 -10.11 -5.00
CA ILE A 145 -4.95 -10.06 -3.68
C ILE A 145 -5.85 -9.33 -2.67
N ASP A 146 -6.26 -8.10 -2.97
CA ASP A 146 -6.98 -7.24 -2.02
C ASP A 146 -8.33 -7.84 -1.63
N ARG A 147 -9.05 -8.45 -2.58
CA ARG A 147 -10.35 -9.06 -2.31
C ARG A 147 -10.20 -10.47 -1.74
N GLY A 148 -9.24 -11.24 -2.24
CA GLY A 148 -8.99 -12.61 -1.78
C GLY A 148 -8.54 -12.68 -0.33
N MET A 149 -7.75 -11.71 0.13
CA MET A 149 -7.26 -11.63 1.51
C MET A 149 -8.36 -11.36 2.56
N GLU A 150 -9.54 -10.87 2.15
CA GLU A 150 -10.65 -10.54 3.05
C GLU A 150 -11.74 -11.64 3.08
N VAL A 151 -11.48 -12.81 2.48
CA VAL A 151 -12.38 -13.96 2.45
C VAL A 151 -11.65 -15.26 2.81
N ASP A 152 -12.38 -16.37 2.92
CA ASP A 152 -11.77 -17.68 3.06
C ASP A 152 -11.00 -18.10 1.79
N ILE A 153 -10.09 -19.06 1.94
CA ILE A 153 -9.19 -19.46 0.84
C ILE A 153 -9.95 -19.99 -0.39
N ALA A 154 -11.09 -20.66 -0.23
CA ALA A 154 -11.85 -21.18 -1.37
C ALA A 154 -12.53 -20.04 -2.15
N SER A 155 -13.12 -19.09 -1.44
CA SER A 155 -13.64 -17.85 -2.04
C SER A 155 -12.53 -17.02 -2.70
N GLY A 156 -11.35 -16.94 -2.08
CA GLY A 156 -10.18 -16.26 -2.64
C GLY A 156 -9.71 -16.86 -3.95
N MET A 157 -9.61 -18.19 -4.04
CA MET A 157 -9.27 -18.90 -5.29
C MET A 157 -10.33 -18.70 -6.38
N ALA A 158 -11.61 -18.58 -6.02
CA ALA A 158 -12.66 -18.25 -6.99
C ALA A 158 -12.49 -16.83 -7.56
N ILE A 159 -12.16 -15.85 -6.71
CA ILE A 159 -11.85 -14.48 -7.13
C ILE A 159 -10.62 -14.45 -8.06
N GLU A 160 -9.57 -15.21 -7.73
CA GLU A 160 -8.40 -15.37 -8.59
C GLU A 160 -8.79 -15.91 -9.97
N GLY A 161 -9.60 -16.97 -10.02
CA GLY A 161 -10.10 -17.54 -11.28
C GLY A 161 -10.88 -16.53 -12.13
N MET A 162 -11.72 -15.70 -11.51
CA MET A 162 -12.47 -14.63 -12.18
C MET A 162 -11.55 -13.53 -12.73
N CYS A 163 -10.52 -13.15 -11.97
CA CYS A 163 -9.52 -12.18 -12.42
C CYS A 163 -8.71 -12.76 -13.58
N TYR A 164 -8.26 -14.01 -13.47
CA TYR A 164 -7.51 -14.67 -14.53
C TYR A 164 -8.33 -14.83 -15.81
N ALA A 165 -9.62 -15.17 -15.70
CA ALA A 165 -10.53 -15.27 -16.84
C ALA A 165 -10.63 -13.96 -17.65
N GLN A 166 -10.59 -12.80 -16.98
CA GLN A 166 -10.55 -11.49 -17.64
C GLN A 166 -9.22 -11.21 -18.34
N ASN A 167 -8.11 -11.77 -17.84
CA ASN A 167 -6.79 -11.62 -18.44
C ASN A 167 -6.59 -12.50 -19.69
N ILE A 168 -7.25 -13.66 -19.78
CA ILE A 168 -7.14 -14.61 -20.92
C ILE A 168 -7.38 -13.97 -22.30
N PRO A 169 -8.47 -13.20 -22.53
CA PRO A 169 -8.76 -12.67 -23.86
C PRO A 169 -7.92 -11.45 -24.28
N THR A 170 -7.10 -10.90 -23.38
CA THR A 170 -6.33 -9.66 -23.63
C THR A 170 -5.30 -9.80 -24.76
N ARG A 171 -5.05 -8.69 -25.45
CA ARG A 171 -3.95 -8.57 -26.43
C ARG A 171 -2.60 -8.66 -25.72
N ASP A 172 -2.47 -8.06 -24.54
CA ASP A 172 -1.24 -8.08 -23.76
C ASP A 172 -0.80 -9.51 -23.42
N ARG A 173 -1.71 -10.40 -23.03
CA ARG A 173 -1.35 -11.80 -22.77
C ARG A 173 -0.80 -12.49 -24.03
N ARG A 174 -1.42 -12.24 -25.20
CA ARG A 174 -0.97 -12.81 -26.48
C ARG A 174 0.40 -12.27 -26.87
N GLU A 175 0.61 -10.97 -26.70
CA GLU A 175 1.90 -10.31 -26.93
C GLU A 175 2.99 -10.84 -25.99
N GLY A 176 2.70 -11.00 -24.69
CA GLY A 176 3.64 -11.56 -23.73
C GLY A 176 4.10 -12.96 -24.12
N MET A 177 3.17 -13.81 -24.57
CA MET A 177 3.50 -15.15 -25.09
C MET A 177 4.30 -15.10 -26.40
N ALA A 178 3.97 -14.19 -27.31
CA ALA A 178 4.71 -14.01 -28.57
C ALA A 178 6.14 -13.53 -28.31
N ALA A 179 6.28 -12.46 -27.52
CA ALA A 179 7.56 -11.87 -27.13
C ALA A 179 8.48 -12.89 -26.42
N PHE A 180 7.92 -13.72 -25.53
CA PHE A 180 8.67 -14.80 -24.88
C PHE A 180 9.20 -15.83 -25.88
N ARG A 181 8.37 -16.30 -26.82
CA ARG A 181 8.81 -17.23 -27.88
C ARG A 181 9.85 -16.62 -28.81
N GLU A 182 9.72 -15.33 -29.10
CA GLU A 182 10.60 -14.57 -29.98
C GLU A 182 11.85 -14.02 -29.26
N LYS A 183 11.99 -14.23 -27.95
CA LYS A 183 13.10 -13.76 -27.11
C LYS A 183 13.33 -12.24 -27.20
N ARG A 184 12.25 -11.46 -27.23
CA ARG A 184 12.27 -10.00 -27.24
C ARG A 184 11.49 -9.42 -26.06
N PRO A 185 11.73 -8.16 -25.68
CA PRO A 185 10.86 -7.47 -24.72
C PRO A 185 9.43 -7.34 -25.26
N PRO A 186 8.40 -7.56 -24.42
CA PRO A 186 7.01 -7.35 -24.79
C PRO A 186 6.67 -5.86 -24.88
N ARG A 187 5.64 -5.53 -25.66
CA ARG A 187 5.06 -4.19 -25.75
C ARG A 187 3.59 -4.22 -25.35
N PHE A 188 3.33 -4.05 -24.06
CA PHE A 188 1.97 -4.02 -23.54
C PHE A 188 1.31 -2.66 -23.75
N VAL A 189 0.01 -2.68 -24.02
CA VAL A 189 -0.81 -1.49 -24.29
C VAL A 189 -2.02 -1.38 -23.37
N GLY A 190 -2.29 -2.38 -22.54
CA GLY A 190 -3.43 -2.40 -21.63
C GLY A 190 -4.75 -2.78 -22.32
N GLU A 191 -4.68 -3.70 -23.30
CA GLU A 191 -5.81 -4.22 -24.08
C GLU A 191 -5.81 -5.75 -24.13
#